data_AF-A0A8N4QEX4-F1
#
_entry.id   AF-A0A8N4QEX4-F1
#
_cell.length_a   1.000
_cell.length_b   1.000
_cell.length_c   1.000
_cell.angle_alpha   90.00
_cell.angle_beta   90.00
_cell.angle_gamma   90.00
#
_symmetry.space_group_name_H-M   'P 1'
#
loop_
_entity.id
_entity.type
_entity.pdbx_description
1 polymer ?
#
loop_
_entity_poly.entity_id
_entity_poly.type
_entity_poly.pdbx_seq_one_letter_code
_entity_poly.pdbx_strand_id
1 'polypeptide(L)'
;MKVHAQLKEVGREANVSIRLLKRANGWKPFLYKVHFDACKFMKNTRANPVAEFFYNIMKEYSNVNHTCPYDHDLILDKFRLSSDLVKLPFPIGEYAVDTTWFVNGQLWARVNGSCRGAVDM
;
A
#
# COMPACT_ATOMS: atom_id res chain seq x y z
N MET A 1 4.84 -11.66 6.74
CA MET A 1 3.38 -11.57 6.74
C MET A 1 2.86 -12.20 5.45
N LYS A 2 1.73 -12.92 5.51
CA LYS A 2 1.03 -13.42 4.33
C LYS A 2 -0.40 -12.87 4.33
N VAL A 3 -0.81 -12.27 3.23
CA VAL A 3 -2.18 -11.80 2.98
C VAL A 3 -2.63 -12.44 1.69
N HIS A 4 -3.79 -13.07 1.73
CA HIS A 4 -4.43 -13.66 0.57
C HIS A 4 -5.85 -13.11 0.51
N ALA A 5 -6.20 -12.54 -0.64
CA ALA A 5 -7.42 -11.80 -0.78
C ALA A 5 -8.10 -12.15 -2.10
N GLN A 6 -9.35 -12.60 -1.99
CA GLN A 6 -10.12 -13.07 -3.14
C GLN A 6 -10.89 -11.93 -3.78
N LEU A 7 -10.80 -11.83 -5.10
CA LEU A 7 -11.63 -10.91 -5.88
C LEU A 7 -13.01 -11.55 -6.09
N LYS A 8 -14.06 -10.79 -5.78
CA LYS A 8 -15.45 -11.23 -6.02
C LYS A 8 -15.83 -11.17 -7.50
N GLU A 9 -15.15 -10.32 -8.24
CA GLU A 9 -15.39 -10.01 -9.65
C GLU A 9 -14.12 -9.44 -10.28
N VAL A 10 -14.09 -9.38 -11.61
CA VAL A 10 -12.95 -8.83 -12.36
C VAL A 10 -12.75 -7.35 -12.02
N GLY A 11 -11.59 -7.02 -11.45
CA GLY A 11 -11.22 -5.66 -11.08
C GLY A 11 -10.77 -4.87 -12.29
N ARG A 12 -11.64 -4.01 -12.82
CA ARG A 12 -11.32 -3.09 -13.94
C ARG A 12 -10.98 -1.68 -13.47
N GLU A 13 -11.47 -1.32 -12.28
CA GLU A 13 -11.18 -0.09 -11.58
C GLU A 13 -10.93 -0.41 -10.10
N ALA A 14 -9.89 0.19 -9.54
CA ALA A 14 -9.57 0.03 -8.12
C ALA A 14 -9.18 1.37 -7.51
N ASN A 15 -10.09 2.00 -6.76
CA ASN A 15 -9.81 3.25 -6.05
C ASN A 15 -9.21 2.93 -4.69
N VAL A 16 -7.97 3.36 -4.48
CA VAL A 16 -7.20 3.10 -3.27
C VAL A 16 -6.96 4.42 -2.57
N SER A 17 -7.16 4.44 -1.26
CA SER A 17 -6.69 5.52 -0.41
C SER A 17 -5.69 5.01 0.62
N ILE A 18 -4.60 5.75 0.82
CA ILE A 18 -3.49 5.38 1.71
C ILE A 18 -3.17 6.57 2.61
N ARG A 19 -2.98 6.31 3.90
CA ARG A 19 -2.52 7.27 4.90
C ARG A 19 -1.39 6.65 5.72
N LEU A 20 -0.26 7.35 5.78
CA LEU A 20 0.84 7.01 6.69
C LEU A 20 0.77 7.90 7.93
N LEU A 21 0.84 7.28 9.09
CA LEU A 21 0.71 7.91 10.40
C LEU A 21 1.98 7.66 11.19
N LYS A 22 2.41 8.64 12.01
CA LYS A 22 3.45 8.48 13.03
C LYS A 22 2.85 8.62 14.42
N ARG A 23 3.30 7.80 15.35
CA ARG A 23 2.91 7.89 16.76
C ARG A 23 3.59 9.08 17.42
N ALA A 24 2.78 9.92 18.06
CA ALA A 24 3.19 10.97 18.98
C ALA A 24 2.17 10.99 20.13
N ASN A 25 1.59 12.15 20.45
CA ASN A 25 0.40 12.29 21.31
C ASN A 25 -0.86 11.81 20.56
N GLY A 26 -0.87 10.54 20.17
CA GLY A 26 -1.82 9.92 19.24
C GLY A 26 -1.22 9.68 17.85
N TRP A 27 -2.02 9.11 16.95
CA TRP A 27 -1.64 8.90 15.56
C TRP A 27 -1.81 10.20 14.75
N LYS A 28 -0.72 10.69 14.17
CA LYS A 28 -0.70 11.93 13.38
C LYS A 28 -0.28 11.63 11.94
N PRO A 29 -0.84 12.29 10.92
CA PRO A 29 -0.39 12.15 9.54
C PRO A 29 1.11 12.40 9.43
N PHE A 30 1.84 11.42 8.88
CA PHE A 30 3.26 11.54 8.53
C PHE A 30 3.44 11.97 7.08
N LEU A 31 2.59 11.44 6.19
CA LEU A 31 2.45 11.90 4.80
C LEU A 31 1.01 12.32 4.53
N TYR A 32 0.80 13.06 3.43
CA TYR A 32 -0.55 13.40 2.96
C TYR A 32 -1.35 12.15 2.59
N LYS A 33 -2.67 12.18 2.82
CA LYS A 33 -3.56 11.09 2.43
C LYS A 33 -3.67 11.06 0.90
N VAL A 34 -3.26 9.96 0.29
CA VAL A 34 -3.29 9.79 -1.16
C VAL A 34 -4.54 9.03 -1.56
N HIS A 35 -5.17 9.44 -2.66
CA HIS A 35 -6.26 8.70 -3.30
C HIS A 35 -5.93 8.57 -4.78
N PHE A 36 -6.01 7.37 -5.32
CA PHE A 36 -5.69 7.12 -6.72
C PHE A 36 -6.40 5.87 -7.23
N ASP A 37 -6.58 5.83 -8.55
CA ASP A 37 -7.02 4.63 -9.25
C ASP A 37 -5.80 3.75 -9.52
N ALA A 38 -5.72 2.61 -8.84
CA ALA A 38 -4.62 1.65 -8.97
C ALA A 38 -4.53 1.08 -10.39
N CYS A 39 -5.65 0.86 -11.09
CA CYS A 39 -5.63 0.40 -12.48
C CYS A 39 -5.00 1.43 -13.42
N LYS A 40 -5.29 2.72 -13.21
CA LYS A 40 -4.62 3.80 -13.95
C LYS A 40 -3.14 3.94 -13.54
N PHE A 41 -2.84 3.84 -12.26
CA PHE A 41 -1.48 3.90 -11.72
C PHE A 41 -0.59 2.80 -12.31
N MET A 42 -1.07 1.57 -12.48
CA MET A 42 -0.28 0.50 -13.07
C MET A 42 0.15 0.77 -14.52
N LYS A 43 -0.55 1.66 -15.25
CA LYS A 43 -0.14 2.10 -16.59
C LYS A 43 1.00 3.12 -16.56
N ASN A 44 1.12 3.89 -15.48
CA ASN A 44 2.20 4.85 -15.27
C ASN A 44 2.44 5.04 -13.77
N THR A 45 3.30 4.18 -13.20
CA THR A 45 3.55 4.17 -11.75
C THR A 45 4.23 5.45 -11.26
N ARG A 46 4.89 6.20 -12.15
CA ARG A 46 5.57 7.46 -11.81
C ARG A 46 4.63 8.65 -11.66
N ALA A 47 3.35 8.50 -12.01
CA ALA A 47 2.36 9.58 -11.92
C ALA A 47 2.03 9.99 -10.47
N ASN A 48 2.30 9.12 -9.50
CA ASN A 48 2.03 9.39 -8.09
C ASN A 48 3.20 8.88 -7.23
N PRO A 49 4.14 9.76 -6.83
CA PRO A 49 5.36 9.36 -6.13
C PRO A 49 5.12 8.64 -4.80
N VAL A 50 4.04 8.98 -4.08
CA VAL A 50 3.72 8.31 -2.81
C VAL A 50 3.12 6.94 -3.06
N ALA A 51 2.24 6.79 -4.05
CA ALA A 51 1.77 5.47 -4.46
C ALA A 51 2.93 4.60 -4.99
N GLU A 52 3.87 5.19 -5.75
CA GLU A 52 5.09 4.54 -6.22
C GLU A 52 5.95 4.04 -5.05
N PHE A 53 6.13 4.85 -4.00
CA PHE A 53 6.83 4.45 -2.79
C PHE A 53 6.22 3.18 -2.16
N PHE A 54 4.90 3.18 -1.93
CA PHE A 54 4.22 2.00 -1.37
C PHE A 54 4.28 0.80 -2.33
N TYR A 55 4.08 1.02 -3.62
CA TYR A 55 4.16 -0.04 -4.62
C TYR A 55 5.54 -0.68 -4.66
N ASN A 56 6.62 0.10 -4.61
CA ASN A 56 7.99 -0.42 -4.59
C ASN A 56 8.30 -1.28 -3.36
N ILE A 57 7.68 -1.00 -2.22
CA ILE A 57 7.81 -1.83 -1.00
C ILE A 57 7.13 -3.20 -1.19
N MET A 58 5.98 -3.25 -1.87
CA MET A 58 5.13 -4.44 -1.93
C MET A 58 5.37 -5.31 -3.17
N LYS A 59 5.79 -4.73 -4.30
CA LYS A 59 5.74 -5.35 -5.62
C LYS A 59 6.47 -6.68 -5.72
N GLU A 60 7.61 -6.85 -5.04
CA GLU A 60 8.41 -8.09 -5.09
C GLU A 60 7.79 -9.24 -4.28
N TYR A 61 6.89 -8.91 -3.37
CA TYR A 61 6.21 -9.85 -2.48
C TYR A 61 4.78 -10.12 -2.91
N SER A 62 4.35 -9.58 -4.07
CA SER A 62 2.97 -9.62 -4.49
C SER A 62 2.80 -9.95 -5.97
N ASN A 63 1.60 -10.38 -6.33
CA ASN A 63 1.21 -10.62 -7.72
C ASN A 63 0.46 -9.42 -8.36
N VAL A 64 0.60 -8.21 -7.80
CA VAL A 64 -0.03 -6.98 -8.34
C VAL A 64 0.85 -6.22 -9.34
N ASN A 65 1.67 -6.94 -10.10
CA ASN A 65 2.71 -6.37 -10.96
C ASN A 65 2.27 -6.19 -12.43
N HIS A 66 0.98 -6.29 -12.72
CA HIS A 66 0.43 -6.13 -14.07
C HIS A 66 -0.66 -5.06 -14.12
N THR A 67 -0.99 -4.62 -15.33
CA THR A 67 -2.13 -3.72 -15.56
C THR A 67 -3.45 -4.48 -15.45
N CYS A 68 -4.50 -3.78 -15.02
CA CYS A 68 -5.86 -4.32 -15.03
C CYS A 68 -6.28 -4.80 -16.42
N PRO A 69 -7.21 -5.78 -16.52
CA PRO A 69 -8.04 -6.32 -15.44
C PRO A 69 -7.30 -7.27 -14.48
N TYR A 70 -7.73 -7.30 -13.22
CA TYR A 70 -7.37 -8.34 -12.26
C TYR A 70 -8.50 -9.36 -12.18
N ASP A 71 -8.22 -10.61 -12.51
CA ASP A 71 -9.18 -11.72 -12.54
C ASP A 71 -8.76 -12.92 -11.68
N HIS A 72 -7.71 -12.72 -10.88
CA HIS A 72 -7.18 -13.71 -9.94
C HIS A 72 -7.08 -13.13 -8.53
N ASP A 73 -6.85 -14.01 -7.57
CA ASP A 73 -6.61 -13.61 -6.18
C ASP A 73 -5.41 -12.68 -6.05
N LEU A 74 -5.51 -11.70 -5.15
CA LEU A 74 -4.39 -10.84 -4.78
C LEU A 74 -3.64 -11.49 -3.62
N ILE A 75 -2.33 -11.65 -3.81
CA ILE A 75 -1.46 -12.33 -2.86
C ILE A 75 -0.34 -11.37 -2.50
N LEU A 76 -0.10 -11.22 -1.20
CA LEU A 76 1.10 -10.66 -0.63
C LEU A 76 1.72 -11.75 0.25
N ASP A 77 2.78 -12.39 -0.22
CA ASP A 77 3.39 -13.52 0.49
C ASP A 77 4.81 -13.18 0.95
N LYS A 78 5.19 -13.74 2.11
CA LYS A 78 6.51 -13.56 2.73
C LYS A 78 6.94 -12.09 2.90
N PHE A 79 5.99 -11.15 2.92
CA PHE A 79 6.29 -9.72 3.07
C PHE A 79 6.99 -9.44 4.39
N ARG A 80 8.12 -8.77 4.31
CA ARG A 80 8.90 -8.26 5.44
C ARG A 80 9.35 -6.85 5.09
N LEU A 81 8.99 -5.89 5.95
CA LEU A 81 9.50 -4.54 5.80
C LEU A 81 10.97 -4.53 6.24
N SER A 82 11.87 -4.26 5.31
CA SER A 82 13.30 -4.04 5.58
C SER A 82 13.68 -2.59 5.26
N SER A 83 14.77 -2.13 5.88
CA SER A 83 15.36 -0.80 5.62
C SER A 83 15.68 -0.60 4.14
N ASP A 84 16.13 -1.66 3.44
CA ASP A 84 16.50 -1.60 2.02
C ASP A 84 15.32 -1.27 1.09
N LEU A 85 14.10 -1.60 1.50
CA LEU A 85 12.87 -1.26 0.77
C LEU A 85 12.43 0.18 1.02
N VAL A 86 12.81 0.75 2.16
CA VAL A 86 12.45 2.11 2.58
C VAL A 86 13.59 3.06 2.27
N LYS A 87 13.63 3.55 1.03
CA LYS A 87 14.69 4.45 0.53
C LYS A 87 14.60 5.89 1.05
N LEU A 88 13.70 6.18 1.98
CA LEU A 88 13.49 7.51 2.54
C LEU A 88 14.00 7.56 3.98
N PRO A 89 14.58 8.68 4.44
CA PRO A 89 15.05 8.84 5.81
C PRO A 89 13.85 8.99 6.76
N PHE A 90 13.29 7.86 7.20
CA PHE A 90 12.24 7.84 8.21
C PHE A 90 12.86 7.98 9.60
N PRO A 91 12.46 8.98 10.40
CA PRO A 91 12.89 9.06 11.79
C PRO A 91 12.53 7.80 12.58
N ILE A 92 13.28 7.49 13.62
CA ILE A 92 12.91 6.42 14.55
C ILE A 92 11.54 6.72 15.16
N GLY A 93 10.67 5.70 15.23
CA GLY A 93 9.35 5.81 15.83
C GLY A 93 8.39 4.69 15.46
N GLU A 94 7.16 4.79 15.95
CA GLU A 94 6.08 3.89 15.53
C GLU A 94 5.29 4.52 14.39
N TYR A 95 5.04 3.72 13.37
CA TYR A 95 4.34 4.10 12.16
C TYR A 95 3.11 3.22 11.98
N ALA A 96 2.04 3.79 11.44
CA ALA A 96 0.86 3.04 11.05
C ALA A 96 0.45 3.39 9.63
N VAL A 97 0.01 2.38 8.90
CA VAL A 97 -0.59 2.53 7.57
C VAL A 97 -2.08 2.26 7.71
N ASP A 98 -2.89 3.14 7.13
CA ASP A 98 -4.33 2.99 6.99
C ASP A 98 -4.66 3.04 5.49
N THR A 99 -5.20 1.94 4.96
CA THR A 99 -5.60 1.82 3.57
C THR A 99 -7.05 1.43 3.42
N THR A 100 -7.70 1.97 2.39
CA THR A 100 -9.05 1.61 1.99
C THR A 100 -9.07 1.33 0.49
N TRP A 101 -9.71 0.23 0.11
CA TRP A 101 -9.74 -0.30 -1.24
C TRP A 101 -11.18 -0.44 -1.72
N PHE A 102 -11.50 0.24 -2.82
CA PHE A 102 -12.75 0.07 -3.54
C PHE A 102 -12.45 -0.56 -4.89
N VAL A 103 -13.09 -1.67 -5.20
CA VAL A 103 -12.99 -2.35 -6.51
C VAL A 103 -14.33 -2.20 -7.20
N ASN A 104 -14.33 -1.70 -8.43
CA ASN A 104 -15.55 -1.39 -9.21
C ASN A 104 -16.61 -0.60 -8.41
N GLY A 105 -16.16 0.34 -7.56
CA GLY A 105 -17.03 1.16 -6.72
C GLY A 105 -17.52 0.51 -5.41
N GLN A 106 -17.26 -0.78 -5.19
CA GLN A 106 -17.62 -1.48 -3.96
C GLN A 106 -16.46 -1.49 -2.95
N LEU A 107 -16.75 -1.21 -1.68
CA LEU A 107 -15.77 -1.37 -0.61
C LEU A 107 -15.35 -2.83 -0.52
N TRP A 108 -14.07 -3.10 -0.77
CA TRP A 108 -13.52 -4.44 -0.77
C TRP A 108 -12.71 -4.71 0.50
N ALA A 109 -11.84 -3.78 0.91
CA ALA A 109 -11.06 -3.93 2.15
C ALA A 109 -10.74 -2.60 2.82
N ARG A 110 -10.56 -2.68 4.15
CA ARG A 110 -9.83 -1.69 4.95
C ARG A 110 -8.70 -2.43 5.66
N VAL A 111 -7.47 -1.98 5.46
CA VAL A 111 -6.30 -2.58 6.08
C VAL A 111 -5.58 -1.52 6.87
N ASN A 112 -5.51 -1.74 8.17
CA ASN A 112 -4.79 -0.93 9.13
C ASN A 112 -3.72 -1.78 9.82
N GLY A 113 -2.53 -1.23 9.98
CA GLY A 113 -1.43 -1.93 10.63
C GLY A 113 -0.40 -0.96 11.13
N SER A 114 0.29 -1.31 12.22
CA SER A 114 1.38 -0.52 12.76
C SER A 114 2.66 -1.33 12.86
N CYS A 115 3.80 -0.68 12.63
CA CYS A 115 5.13 -1.22 12.83
C CYS A 115 5.98 -0.22 13.61
N ARG A 116 6.93 -0.73 14.38
CA ARG A 116 8.00 0.08 14.96
C ARG A 116 9.10 0.20 13.92
N GLY A 117 9.29 1.40 13.38
CA GLY A 117 10.41 1.74 12.52
C GLY A 117 11.61 2.14 13.38
N ALA A 118 12.64 1.31 13.40
CA ALA A 118 13.99 1.71 13.77
C ALA A 118 14.79 1.67 12.48
N VAL A 119 15.04 2.82 11.86
CA VAL A 119 16.10 2.94 10.87
C VAL A 119 17.19 3.69 11.61
N ASP A 120 18.19 2.94 12.06
CA ASP A 120 19.44 3.52 12.54
C ASP A 120 20.04 4.31 11.37
N MET A 121 20.27 5.59 11.60
CA MET A 121 20.86 6.52 10.63
C MET A 121 22.38 6.44 10.71
#